data_AF-A0A2R6E8Y1-F1
#
_entry.id   AF-A0A2R6E8Y1-F1
#
_cell.length_a   1.000
_cell.length_b   1.000
_cell.length_c   1.000
_cell.angle_alpha   90.00
_cell.angle_beta   90.00
_cell.angle_gamma   90.00
#
_symmetry.space_group_name_H-M   'P 1'
#
loop_
_entity.id
_entity.type
_entity.pdbx_description
1 polymer ?
#
loop_
_entity_poly.entity_id
_entity_poly.type
_entity_poly.pdbx_seq_one_letter_code
_entity_poly.pdbx_strand_id
1 'polypeptide(L)'
;MPEVLPTLFSNYVELHTAQLGVLLGLFVGLLYEDRPELAYALLFLGVLSAFGNASHIGFVSGSDAATEIEAKPWYFLSAVYLSTVGNLLLVKYGTPLWRRLATFSICSFDSARDNRVHSRK
;
A
#
# COMPACT_ATOMS: atom_id res chain seq x y z
N MET A 1 26.57 23.30 -10.65
CA MET A 1 25.17 23.77 -10.80
C MET A 1 24.37 23.05 -9.72
N PRO A 2 23.45 23.68 -8.98
CA PRO A 2 22.79 23.00 -7.87
C PRO A 2 21.99 21.81 -8.43
N GLU A 3 22.33 20.59 -8.01
CA GLU A 3 21.75 19.30 -8.45
C GLU A 3 20.31 19.10 -7.96
N VAL A 4 19.57 20.18 -7.73
CA VAL A 4 18.24 20.16 -7.11
C VAL A 4 17.20 19.56 -8.07
N LEU A 5 17.33 19.82 -9.38
CA LEU A 5 16.40 19.27 -10.39
C LEU A 5 16.50 17.74 -10.51
N PRO A 6 17.68 17.13 -10.71
CA PRO A 6 17.83 15.68 -10.76
C PRO A 6 17.30 14.99 -9.50
N THR A 7 17.58 15.54 -8.30
CA THR A 7 17.08 14.98 -7.04
C THR A 7 15.55 15.06 -6.92
N LEU A 8 14.93 16.16 -7.36
CA LEU A 8 13.48 16.30 -7.34
C LEU A 8 12.80 15.30 -8.30
N PHE A 9 13.32 15.13 -9.50
CA PHE A 9 12.78 14.15 -10.46
C PHE A 9 12.97 12.71 -9.98
N SER A 10 14.12 12.39 -9.39
CA SER A 10 14.36 11.07 -8.78
C SER A 10 13.35 10.78 -7.67
N ASN A 11 13.18 11.70 -6.71
CA ASN A 11 12.21 11.55 -5.63
C ASN A 11 10.76 11.43 -6.13
N TYR A 12 10.39 12.18 -7.16
CA TYR A 12 9.06 12.12 -7.77
C TYR A 12 8.78 10.74 -8.40
N VAL A 13 9.74 10.20 -9.14
CA VAL A 13 9.64 8.87 -9.74
C VAL A 13 9.56 7.79 -8.66
N GLU A 14 10.42 7.86 -7.64
CA GLU A 14 10.39 6.92 -6.51
C GLU A 14 9.02 6.91 -5.79
N LEU A 15 8.45 8.09 -5.55
CA LEU A 15 7.15 8.23 -4.89
C LEU A 15 6.00 7.68 -5.75
N HIS A 16 5.99 7.97 -7.05
CA HIS A 16 4.97 7.45 -7.97
C HIS A 16 5.05 5.92 -8.10
N THR A 17 6.25 5.37 -8.16
CA THR A 17 6.48 3.93 -8.18
C THR A 17 5.99 3.25 -6.90
N ALA A 18 6.20 3.88 -5.73
CA ALA A 18 5.65 3.40 -4.47
C ALA A 18 4.10 3.46 -4.47
N GLN A 19 3.50 4.55 -4.96
CA GLN A 19 2.03 4.67 -5.05
C GLN A 19 1.40 3.58 -5.91
N LEU A 20 1.99 3.28 -7.07
CA LEU A 20 1.54 2.19 -7.93
C LEU A 20 1.63 0.83 -7.21
N GLY A 21 2.70 0.61 -6.45
CA GLY A 21 2.85 -0.60 -5.64
C GLY A 21 1.79 -0.71 -4.54
N VAL A 22 1.49 0.38 -3.83
CA VAL A 22 0.41 0.43 -2.83
C VAL A 22 -0.95 0.13 -3.47
N LEU A 23 -1.24 0.78 -4.60
CA LEU A 23 -2.53 0.62 -5.28
C LEU A 23 -2.71 -0.83 -5.76
N LEU A 24 -1.67 -1.42 -6.34
CA LEU A 24 -1.68 -2.81 -6.76
C LEU A 24 -1.90 -3.74 -5.55
N GLY A 25 -1.15 -3.56 -4.46
CA GLY A 25 -1.28 -4.44 -3.30
C GLY A 25 -2.61 -4.30 -2.57
N LEU A 26 -3.23 -3.11 -2.57
CA LEU A 26 -4.62 -2.92 -2.13
C LEU A 26 -5.60 -3.68 -3.03
N PHE A 27 -5.46 -3.56 -4.35
CA PHE A 27 -6.34 -4.24 -5.30
C PHE A 27 -6.20 -5.77 -5.21
N VAL A 28 -4.98 -6.28 -5.04
CA VAL A 28 -4.72 -7.70 -4.77
C VAL A 28 -5.44 -8.15 -3.50
N GLY A 29 -5.35 -7.38 -2.42
CA GLY A 29 -6.01 -7.75 -1.17
C GLY A 29 -7.54 -7.77 -1.26
N LEU A 30 -8.15 -6.83 -2.00
CA LEU A 30 -9.59 -6.86 -2.28
C LEU A 30 -9.97 -8.05 -3.16
N LEU A 31 -9.20 -8.31 -4.22
CA LEU A 31 -9.48 -9.40 -5.16
C LEU A 31 -9.24 -10.78 -4.53
N TYR A 32 -8.36 -10.88 -3.54
CA TYR A 32 -8.04 -12.12 -2.86
C TYR A 32 -9.25 -12.76 -2.16
N GLU A 33 -10.17 -11.94 -1.66
CA GLU A 33 -11.37 -12.42 -0.97
C GLU A 33 -12.31 -13.18 -1.91
N ASP A 34 -12.54 -12.65 -3.11
CA ASP A 34 -13.51 -13.21 -4.08
C ASP A 34 -12.87 -14.18 -5.08
N ARG A 35 -11.62 -13.93 -5.49
CA ARG A 35 -10.94 -14.58 -6.63
C ARG A 35 -9.44 -14.75 -6.35
N PRO A 36 -9.03 -15.67 -5.46
CA PRO A 36 -7.64 -15.82 -5.04
C PRO A 36 -6.69 -16.11 -6.21
N GLU A 37 -7.12 -16.92 -7.19
CA GLU A 37 -6.30 -17.24 -8.37
C GLU A 37 -5.95 -16.00 -9.20
N LEU A 38 -6.92 -15.10 -9.40
CA LEU A 38 -6.69 -13.84 -10.13
C LEU A 38 -5.81 -12.88 -9.33
N ALA A 39 -5.97 -12.85 -8.00
CA ALA A 39 -5.12 -12.06 -7.12
C ALA A 39 -3.65 -12.50 -7.21
N TYR A 40 -3.39 -13.82 -7.21
CA TYR A 40 -2.04 -14.36 -7.40
C TYR A 40 -1.49 -14.10 -8.80
N ALA A 41 -2.30 -14.25 -9.84
CA ALA A 41 -1.89 -13.93 -11.21
C ALA A 41 -1.51 -12.44 -11.33
N LEU A 42 -2.31 -11.55 -10.75
CA LEU A 42 -2.05 -10.11 -10.78
C LEU A 42 -0.79 -9.72 -9.98
N LEU A 43 -0.58 -10.34 -8.82
CA LEU A 43 0.63 -10.15 -8.02
C LEU A 43 1.88 -10.67 -8.78
N PHE A 44 1.76 -11.82 -9.43
CA PHE A 44 2.82 -12.38 -10.28
C PHE A 44 3.15 -11.47 -11.46
N LEU A 45 2.14 -10.99 -12.19
CA LEU A 45 2.32 -10.01 -13.27
C LEU A 45 2.92 -8.70 -12.75
N GLY A 46 2.52 -8.24 -11.57
CA GLY A 46 3.07 -7.03 -10.95
C GLY A 46 4.56 -7.16 -10.63
N VAL A 47 4.96 -8.28 -10.02
CA VAL A 47 6.38 -8.58 -9.74
C VAL A 47 7.17 -8.71 -11.04
N LEU A 48 6.66 -9.45 -12.03
CA LEU A 48 7.31 -9.55 -13.35
C LEU A 48 7.38 -8.20 -14.07
N SER A 49 6.37 -7.36 -13.96
CA SER A 49 6.37 -6.01 -14.51
C SER A 49 7.42 -5.13 -13.84
N ALA A 50 7.58 -5.22 -12.52
CA ALA A 50 8.61 -4.48 -11.81
C ALA A 50 10.03 -4.86 -12.27
N PHE A 51 10.30 -6.16 -12.45
CA PHE A 51 11.60 -6.63 -12.96
C PHE A 51 11.77 -6.42 -14.47
N GLY A 52 10.72 -6.62 -15.26
CA GLY A 52 10.72 -6.48 -16.72
C GLY A 52 10.75 -5.02 -17.20
N ASN A 53 10.18 -4.09 -16.43
CA ASN A 53 10.20 -2.66 -16.73
C ASN A 53 11.48 -1.99 -16.18
N ALA A 54 12.00 -2.43 -15.04
CA ALA A 54 13.30 -1.98 -14.51
C ALA A 54 14.49 -2.45 -15.35
N SER A 55 14.33 -3.51 -16.17
CA SER A 55 15.38 -4.01 -17.07
C SER A 55 15.44 -3.29 -18.42
N HIS A 56 14.43 -2.48 -18.78
CA HIS A 56 14.39 -1.74 -20.05
C HIS A 56 14.70 -0.24 -19.92
N ILE A 57 14.77 0.29 -18.71
CA ILE A 57 15.21 1.67 -18.41
C ILE A 57 16.68 1.59 -17.96
N GLY A 58 17.60 1.33 -18.88
CA GLY A 58 19.00 1.12 -18.49
C GLY A 58 20.09 1.09 -19.56
N PHE A 59 19.77 1.12 -20.86
CA PHE A 59 20.81 1.20 -21.89
C PHE A 59 20.41 2.17 -22.99
N VAL A 60 20.70 3.46 -22.80
CA VAL A 60 20.86 4.38 -23.94
C VAL A 60 22.33 4.34 -24.33
N SER A 61 22.65 3.52 -25.34
CA SER A 61 23.95 3.57 -26.00
C SER A 61 24.10 4.92 -26.70
N GLY A 62 24.88 5.84 -26.14
CA GLY A 62 25.42 6.97 -26.91
C GLY A 62 25.26 8.40 -26.38
N SER A 63 25.07 8.66 -25.09
CA SER A 63 25.14 10.04 -24.57
C SER A 63 25.85 10.12 -23.22
N ASP A 64 26.95 10.87 -23.16
CA ASP A 64 27.81 11.15 -21.98
C ASP A 64 27.11 11.91 -20.83
N ALA A 65 25.78 11.92 -20.80
CA ALA A 65 24.97 12.40 -19.69
C ALA A 65 24.28 11.19 -19.05
N ALA A 66 25.01 10.51 -18.16
CA ALA A 66 24.46 9.50 -17.26
C ALA A 66 23.52 10.18 -16.24
N THR A 67 22.32 10.54 -16.68
CA THR A 67 21.18 10.75 -15.77
C THR A 67 20.30 9.54 -15.91
N GLU A 68 20.79 8.44 -15.34
CA GLU A 68 19.99 7.28 -14.96
C GLU A 68 18.83 7.79 -14.11
N ILE A 69 17.63 7.84 -14.69
CA ILE A 69 16.43 7.82 -13.86
C ILE A 69 16.29 6.37 -13.43
N GLU A 70 17.09 6.03 -12.42
CA GLU A 70 17.21 4.71 -11.79
C GLU A 70 15.84 4.37 -11.19
N ALA A 71 14.96 3.78 -11.98
CA ALA A 71 13.65 3.33 -11.53
C ALA A 71 13.85 2.14 -10.60
N LYS A 72 14.12 2.44 -9.33
CA LYS A 72 14.43 1.51 -8.25
C LYS A 72 13.26 0.53 -8.00
N PRO A 73 13.33 -0.73 -8.49
CA PRO A 73 12.19 -1.65 -8.44
C PRO A 73 11.80 -2.00 -7.00
N TRP A 74 12.72 -1.87 -6.05
CA TRP A 74 12.49 -2.11 -4.62
C TRP A 74 11.45 -1.18 -3.99
N TYR A 75 11.23 0.04 -4.49
CA TYR A 75 10.14 0.88 -3.96
C TYR A 75 8.76 0.34 -4.33
N PHE A 76 8.61 -0.13 -5.57
CA PHE A 76 7.39 -0.81 -5.99
C PHE A 76 7.19 -2.10 -5.19
N LEU A 77 8.21 -2.96 -5.15
CA LEU A 77 8.12 -4.25 -4.46
C LEU A 77 7.83 -4.10 -2.97
N SER A 78 8.49 -3.16 -2.28
CA SER A 78 8.25 -2.93 -0.85
C SER A 78 6.86 -2.37 -0.59
N ALA A 79 6.38 -1.44 -1.43
CA ALA A 79 5.01 -0.92 -1.35
C ALA A 79 3.94 -2.00 -1.61
N VAL A 80 4.13 -2.84 -2.63
CA VAL A 80 3.25 -4.00 -2.90
C VAL A 80 3.25 -4.95 -1.70
N TYR A 81 4.44 -5.33 -1.22
CA TYR A 81 4.55 -6.27 -0.10
C TYR A 81 3.87 -5.74 1.17
N LEU A 82 4.17 -4.50 1.58
CA LEU A 82 3.59 -3.90 2.79
C LEU A 82 2.06 -3.76 2.67
N SER A 83 1.57 -3.28 1.53
CA SER A 83 0.13 -3.10 1.32
C SER A 83 -0.62 -4.42 1.21
N THR A 84 -0.11 -5.43 0.50
CA THR A 84 -0.74 -6.75 0.41
C THR A 84 -0.74 -7.48 1.74
N VAL A 85 0.40 -7.53 2.45
CA VAL A 85 0.48 -8.17 3.77
C VAL A 85 -0.41 -7.43 4.78
N GLY A 86 -0.35 -6.10 4.79
CA GLY A 86 -1.21 -5.28 5.63
C GLY A 86 -2.69 -5.54 5.38
N ASN A 87 -3.10 -5.64 4.10
CA ASN A 87 -4.49 -5.89 3.73
C ASN A 87 -4.94 -7.30 4.15
N LEU A 88 -4.14 -8.33 3.89
CA LEU A 88 -4.42 -9.71 4.33
C LEU A 88 -4.55 -9.81 5.86
N LEU A 89 -3.65 -9.16 6.60
CA LEU A 89 -3.73 -9.09 8.06
C LEU A 89 -4.99 -8.34 8.52
N LEU A 90 -5.36 -7.25 7.86
CA LEU A 90 -6.56 -6.49 8.17
C LEU A 90 -7.83 -7.31 7.90
N VAL A 91 -7.91 -8.04 6.79
CA VAL A 91 -9.06 -8.90 6.50
C VAL A 91 -9.18 -10.02 7.56
N LYS A 92 -8.06 -10.66 7.91
CA LYS A 92 -8.05 -11.81 8.83
C LYS A 92 -8.25 -11.43 10.30
N TYR A 93 -7.70 -10.29 10.74
CA TYR A 93 -7.70 -9.88 12.15
C TYR A 93 -8.47 -8.57 12.41
N GLY A 94 -8.89 -7.84 11.39
CA GLY A 94 -9.62 -6.58 11.54
C GLY A 94 -11.06 -6.78 12.00
N THR A 95 -11.72 -7.88 11.59
CA THR A 95 -13.10 -8.20 12.02
C THR A 95 -13.26 -8.40 13.54
N PRO A 96 -12.41 -9.16 14.27
CA PRO A 96 -12.50 -9.23 15.72
C PRO A 96 -12.13 -7.90 16.40
N LEU A 97 -11.26 -7.09 15.80
CA LEU A 97 -10.83 -5.80 16.34
C LEU A 97 -11.93 -4.74 16.22
N TRP A 98 -12.60 -4.69 15.07
CA TRP A 98 -13.78 -3.85 14.82
C TRP A 98 -14.97 -4.24 15.70
N ARG A 99 -15.22 -5.55 15.88
CA ARG A 99 -16.27 -5.99 16.82
C ARG A 99 -15.98 -5.52 18.24
N ARG A 100 -14.74 -5.63 18.72
CA ARG A 100 -14.35 -5.17 20.07
C ARG A 100 -14.54 -3.65 20.24
N LEU A 101 -14.19 -2.85 19.25
CA LEU A 101 -14.40 -1.40 19.26
C LEU A 101 -15.89 -1.03 19.22
N ALA A 102 -16.68 -1.70 18.38
CA ALA A 102 -18.13 -1.48 18.32
C ALA A 102 -18.82 -1.86 19.64
N THR A 103 -18.43 -2.97 20.29
CA THR A 103 -18.95 -3.36 21.59
C THR A 103 -18.58 -2.36 22.69
N PHE A 104 -17.36 -1.80 22.66
CA PHE A 104 -16.96 -0.73 23.60
C PHE A 104 -17.80 0.54 23.43
N SER A 105 -18.08 0.94 22.19
CA SER A 105 -18.91 2.12 21.91
C SER A 105 -20.35 1.94 22.38
N ILE A 106 -20.93 0.74 22.20
CA ILE A 106 -22.31 0.44 22.61
C ILE A 106 -22.42 0.37 24.14
N CYS A 107 -21.46 -0.29 24.81
CA CYS A 107 -21.46 -0.42 26.27
C CYS A 107 -21.20 0.93 26.98
N SER A 108 -20.32 1.78 26.42
CA SER A 108 -20.09 3.13 26.93
C SER A 108 -21.32 4.02 26.81
N PHE A 109 -22.14 3.86 25.76
CA PHE A 109 -23.34 4.66 25.58
C PHE A 109 -24.45 4.28 26.58
N ASP A 110 -24.64 2.98 26.83
CA ASP A 110 -25.62 2.51 27.81
C ASP A 110 -25.24 2.91 29.24
N SER A 111 -23.96 2.78 29.61
CA SER A 111 -23.47 3.21 30.93
C SER A 111 -23.62 4.72 31.17
N ALA A 112 -23.42 5.55 30.13
CA ALA A 112 -23.66 7.00 30.21
C ALA A 112 -25.15 7.37 30.27
N ARG A 113 -26.04 6.51 29.79
CA ARG A 113 -27.50 6.71 29.83
C ARG A 113 -28.06 6.41 31.23
N ASP A 114 -27.60 5.33 31.86
CA ASP A 114 -28.07 4.88 33.17
C ASP A 114 -27.68 5.87 34.30
N ASN A 115 -26.43 6.38 34.26
CA ASN A 115 -25.96 7.39 35.22
C ASN A 115 -26.76 8.70 35.19
N ARG A 116 -27.38 9.07 34.05
CA ARG A 116 -28.23 10.27 33.95
C ARG A 116 -29.62 10.07 34.56
N VAL A 117 -30.10 8.84 34.71
CA VAL A 117 -31.41 8.53 35.30
C VAL A 117 -31.33 8.56 36.83
N HIS A 118 -30.22 8.11 37.42
CA HIS A 118 -30.03 8.11 38.87
C HIS A 118 -29.67 9.48 39.47
N SER A 119 -29.09 10.40 38.70
CA SER A 119 -28.73 11.75 39.19
C SER A 119 -29.90 12.77 39.16
N ARG A 120 -31.10 12.37 38.73
CA ARG A 120 -32.31 13.24 38.70
C ARG A 120 -33.34 12.90 39.80
N LYS A 121 -32.98 12.09 40.79
CA LYS A 121 -33.76 11.88 42.01
C LYS A 121 -33.02 12.49 43.18
#